data_AF-A0A0V0T0T7-F1
#
_entry.id   AF-A0A0V0T0T7-F1
#
_cell.length_a   1.000
_cell.length_b   1.000
_cell.length_c   1.000
_cell.angle_alpha   90.00
_cell.angle_beta   90.00
_cell.angle_gamma   90.00
#
_symmetry.space_group_name_H-M   'P 1'
#
loop_
_entity.id
_entity.type
_entity.pdbx_description
1 polymer ?
#
loop_
_entity_poly.entity_id
_entity_poly.type
_entity_poly.pdbx_seq_one_letter_code
_entity_poly.pdbx_strand_id
1 'polypeptide(L)'
;LEVDFEQALFSKYVGNVLHEPDEYVTQAALHYANQLKQLDINTSKMSMEEACYGTENLEAIDLCTSAGYPYSALGIKKRDILDPTTRDVSKMKFYMDKYGLDLPYSTYVKDELRSLDKIKKGKSRLIEASSLNDSVYLRMAFGHLYEAFHANPGTVTGSAVGCNPDVFWSKLPILLPGSLFAFDYSGYDASLSPVWFRALEVVLREIGYSEEAVSLIEGINHTHHVYRNKTYCVLGGMPSGCSGTSIFNSMINNIIIRTLLIKTFKGIDLDELNMVAYGDDVLASYPFPIDCLELAKTGKEYGLTMTPADKSPCFNEVTWENATFLKRGFLPDHQFPFLIHPTMPMREIHESIRWTKDARNTQDHVRSLCLLAWHNGKDEYEKFVSAIRSVPVGKALAIPNFENLRRNWLELF
;
A
#
# COMPACT_ATOMS: atom_id res chain seq x y z
N LEU A 1 5.82 -1.57 28.81
CA LEU A 1 6.79 -1.32 27.73
C LEU A 1 8.18 -1.39 28.34
N GLU A 2 9.18 -1.87 27.60
CA GLU A 2 10.57 -1.99 28.07
C GLU A 2 11.44 -0.80 27.60
N VAL A 3 10.84 0.17 26.89
CA VAL A 3 11.48 1.37 26.32
C VAL A 3 10.55 2.59 26.44
N ASP A 4 11.07 3.80 26.18
CA ASP A 4 10.26 5.01 26.06
C ASP A 4 9.33 4.94 24.84
N PHE A 5 8.04 5.22 25.06
CA PHE A 5 7.03 5.02 24.04
C PHE A 5 7.05 6.09 22.95
N GLU A 6 7.11 7.38 23.31
CA GLU A 6 7.10 8.46 22.31
C GLU A 6 8.38 8.39 21.46
N GLN A 7 9.53 8.13 22.07
CA GLN A 7 10.79 7.92 21.34
C GLN A 7 10.69 6.72 20.38
N ALA A 8 10.09 5.60 20.79
CA ALA A 8 9.92 4.43 19.93
C ALA A 8 8.94 4.67 18.76
N LEU A 9 7.91 5.50 18.95
CA LEU A 9 6.97 5.87 17.88
C LEU A 9 7.67 6.68 16.78
N PHE A 10 8.48 7.66 17.19
CA PHE A 10 9.13 8.59 16.26
C PHE A 10 10.50 8.12 15.76
N SER A 11 11.04 7.01 16.29
CA SER A 11 12.30 6.42 15.80
C SER A 11 12.22 5.91 14.35
N LYS A 12 11.04 5.91 13.73
CA LYS A 12 10.87 5.60 12.30
C LYS A 12 11.46 6.68 11.39
N TYR A 13 11.57 7.93 11.87
CA TYR A 13 12.18 9.02 11.12
C TYR A 13 13.69 8.96 11.30
N VAL A 14 14.36 8.25 10.39
CA VAL A 14 15.80 7.92 10.47
C VAL A 14 16.72 9.03 9.94
N GLY A 15 16.14 10.11 9.42
CA GLY A 15 16.85 11.23 8.80
C GLY A 15 16.89 11.13 7.27
N ASN A 16 17.23 12.25 6.63
CA ASN A 16 17.31 12.35 5.17
C ASN A 16 18.76 12.28 4.71
N VAL A 17 19.00 11.66 3.55
CA VAL A 17 20.35 11.55 2.97
C VAL A 17 20.52 12.47 1.76
N LEU A 18 19.59 12.40 0.79
CA LEU A 18 19.61 13.21 -0.42
C LEU A 18 18.32 14.02 -0.56
N HIS A 19 18.48 15.26 -1.02
CA HIS A 19 17.37 16.19 -1.24
C HIS A 19 17.01 16.34 -2.73
N GLU A 20 18.01 16.28 -3.61
CA GLU A 20 17.85 16.48 -5.05
C GLU A 20 18.16 15.20 -5.83
N PRO A 21 17.47 14.94 -6.96
CA PRO A 21 17.75 13.80 -7.83
C PRO A 21 19.18 13.84 -8.40
N ASP A 22 19.88 12.71 -8.30
CA ASP A 22 21.10 12.49 -9.08
C ASP A 22 20.76 11.98 -10.49
N GLU A 23 21.80 11.67 -11.27
CA GLU A 23 21.62 11.18 -12.65
C GLU A 23 20.86 9.85 -12.72
N TYR A 24 21.07 8.94 -11.77
CA TYR A 24 20.42 7.63 -11.73
C TYR A 24 18.94 7.75 -11.35
N VAL A 25 18.63 8.58 -10.35
CA VAL A 25 17.25 8.88 -9.94
C VAL A 25 16.48 9.52 -11.09
N THR A 26 17.11 10.47 -11.79
CA THR A 26 16.49 11.18 -12.92
C THR A 26 16.23 10.21 -14.08
N GLN A 27 17.22 9.38 -14.45
CA GLN A 27 17.05 8.38 -15.51
C GLN A 27 15.96 7.36 -15.17
N ALA A 28 15.91 6.88 -13.93
CA ALA A 28 14.90 5.96 -13.46
C ALA A 28 13.48 6.55 -13.50
N ALA A 29 13.32 7.81 -13.07
CA ALA A 29 12.06 8.54 -13.13
C ALA A 29 11.57 8.69 -14.58
N LEU A 30 12.44 9.13 -15.50
CA LEU A 30 12.08 9.30 -16.90
C LEU A 30 11.72 7.97 -17.59
N HIS A 31 12.44 6.89 -17.28
CA HIS A 31 12.11 5.56 -17.77
C HIS A 31 10.71 5.14 -17.32
N TYR A 32 10.41 5.26 -16.03
CA TYR A 32 9.08 4.92 -15.51
C TYR A 32 7.98 5.83 -16.07
N ALA A 33 8.23 7.13 -16.22
CA ALA A 33 7.28 8.04 -16.84
C ALA A 33 6.96 7.65 -18.28
N ASN A 34 7.97 7.30 -19.09
CA ASN A 34 7.76 6.83 -20.46
C ASN A 34 6.93 5.55 -20.51
N GLN A 35 7.15 4.63 -19.57
CA GLN A 35 6.32 3.45 -19.42
C GLN A 35 4.86 3.81 -19.10
N LEU A 36 4.60 4.80 -18.23
CA LEU A 36 3.24 5.23 -17.88
C LEU A 36 2.50 5.95 -19.01
N LYS A 37 3.20 6.56 -19.98
CA LYS A 37 2.56 7.28 -21.11
C LYS A 37 1.63 6.38 -21.94
N GLN A 38 1.87 5.08 -21.97
CA GLN A 38 1.00 4.13 -22.70
C GLN A 38 -0.41 4.00 -22.09
N LEU A 39 -0.60 4.43 -20.84
CA LEU A 39 -1.90 4.40 -20.16
C LEU A 39 -2.81 5.58 -20.52
N ASP A 40 -2.29 6.59 -21.24
CA ASP A 40 -3.02 7.82 -21.60
C ASP A 40 -3.80 8.43 -20.42
N ILE A 41 -3.11 8.60 -19.30
CA ILE A 41 -3.71 9.07 -18.04
C ILE A 41 -4.28 10.46 -18.25
N ASN A 42 -5.58 10.64 -17.99
CA ASN A 42 -6.22 11.94 -18.02
C ASN A 42 -5.66 12.84 -16.91
N THR A 43 -4.87 13.86 -17.27
CA THR A 43 -4.25 14.80 -16.31
C THR A 43 -5.12 16.00 -15.96
N SER A 44 -6.37 16.05 -16.45
CA SER A 44 -7.32 17.09 -16.06
C SER A 44 -7.85 16.89 -14.63
N LYS A 45 -8.41 17.95 -14.06
CA LYS A 45 -8.93 17.94 -12.70
C LYS A 45 -10.27 17.17 -12.65
N MET A 46 -10.32 16.12 -11.83
CA MET A 46 -11.55 15.40 -11.50
C MET A 46 -12.55 16.31 -10.77
N SER A 47 -13.84 16.11 -11.01
CA SER A 47 -14.87 16.91 -10.35
C SER A 47 -14.88 16.68 -8.84
N MET A 48 -15.31 17.67 -8.06
CA MET A 48 -15.43 17.50 -6.60
C MET A 48 -16.44 16.42 -6.22
N GLU A 49 -17.47 16.20 -7.04
CA GLU A 49 -18.47 15.18 -6.80
C GLU A 49 -17.85 13.78 -6.92
N GLU A 50 -17.15 13.49 -8.01
CA GLU A 50 -16.43 12.22 -8.21
C GLU A 50 -15.34 12.02 -7.16
N ALA A 51 -14.58 13.08 -6.85
CA ALA A 51 -13.56 13.04 -5.81
C ALA A 51 -14.15 12.66 -4.45
N CYS A 52 -15.33 13.16 -4.07
CA CYS A 52 -15.98 12.83 -2.81
C CYS A 52 -16.70 11.48 -2.82
N TYR A 53 -17.45 11.20 -3.89
CA TYR A 53 -18.47 10.16 -3.93
C TYR A 53 -18.13 8.99 -4.86
N GLY A 54 -16.92 8.99 -5.40
CA GLY A 54 -16.36 7.91 -6.19
C GLY A 54 -16.91 7.82 -7.61
N THR A 55 -16.26 6.94 -8.34
CA THR A 55 -16.53 6.54 -9.72
C THR A 55 -16.47 5.00 -9.81
N GLU A 56 -16.42 4.43 -11.01
CA GLU A 56 -16.25 2.99 -11.21
C GLU A 56 -14.89 2.48 -10.67
N ASN A 57 -13.80 3.21 -10.93
CA ASN A 57 -12.44 2.77 -10.59
C ASN A 57 -11.83 3.56 -9.43
N LEU A 58 -12.63 4.37 -8.72
CA LEU A 58 -12.21 5.09 -7.53
C LEU A 58 -13.32 5.06 -6.48
N GLU A 59 -13.13 4.27 -5.44
CA GLU A 59 -14.05 4.19 -4.31
C GLU A 59 -14.31 5.55 -3.67
N ALA A 60 -15.54 5.76 -3.18
CA ALA A 60 -15.94 6.97 -2.47
C ALA A 60 -15.07 7.21 -1.22
N ILE A 61 -15.01 8.46 -0.75
CA ILE A 61 -14.35 8.77 0.52
C ILE A 61 -15.03 7.98 1.64
N ASP A 62 -14.25 7.17 2.37
CA ASP A 62 -14.77 6.40 3.51
C ASP A 62 -15.30 7.34 4.61
N LEU A 63 -16.62 7.30 4.81
CA LEU A 63 -17.36 8.12 5.78
C LEU A 63 -17.24 7.63 7.22
N CYS A 64 -16.66 6.45 7.44
CA CYS A 64 -16.45 5.85 8.76
C CYS A 64 -15.10 6.23 9.38
N THR A 65 -14.18 6.79 8.59
CA THR A 65 -12.89 7.31 9.08
C THR A 65 -13.00 8.76 9.55
N SER A 66 -12.00 9.22 10.32
CA SER A 66 -11.91 10.61 10.79
C SER A 66 -11.84 11.60 9.62
N ALA A 67 -12.42 12.79 9.79
CA ALA A 67 -12.29 13.92 8.86
C ALA A 67 -10.96 14.68 9.02
N GLY A 68 -10.11 14.31 9.97
CA GLY A 68 -8.82 14.96 10.20
C GLY A 68 -8.94 16.34 10.85
N TYR A 69 -7.94 17.20 10.66
CA TYR A 69 -7.90 18.56 11.23
C TYR A 69 -8.65 19.57 10.34
N PRO A 70 -9.33 20.60 10.90
CA PRO A 70 -9.67 20.79 12.31
C PRO A 70 -10.94 20.01 12.73
N TYR A 71 -11.61 19.33 11.79
CA TYR A 71 -12.92 18.72 11.95
C TYR A 71 -13.06 17.84 13.19
N SER A 72 -12.11 16.91 13.38
CA SER A 72 -12.11 15.98 14.50
C SER A 72 -12.04 16.67 15.86
N ALA A 73 -11.23 17.73 15.98
CA ALA A 73 -11.13 18.54 17.19
C ALA A 73 -12.41 19.36 17.47
N LEU A 74 -13.18 19.67 16.43
CA LEU A 74 -14.46 20.39 16.51
C LEU A 74 -15.67 19.44 16.63
N GLY A 75 -15.46 18.12 16.68
CA GLY A 75 -16.53 17.13 16.73
C GLY A 75 -17.33 17.00 15.43
N ILE A 76 -16.81 17.50 14.31
CA ILE A 76 -17.44 17.42 12.98
C ILE A 76 -16.98 16.12 12.31
N LYS A 77 -17.94 15.30 11.87
CA LYS A 77 -17.70 14.04 11.15
C LYS A 77 -17.86 14.23 9.65
N LYS A 78 -17.30 13.31 8.87
CA LYS A 78 -17.48 13.29 7.40
C LYS A 78 -18.96 13.26 7.01
N ARG A 79 -19.80 12.52 7.75
CA ARG A 79 -21.26 12.43 7.51
C ARG A 79 -22.03 13.74 7.75
N ASP A 80 -21.45 14.70 8.46
CA ASP A 80 -22.06 16.02 8.63
C ASP A 80 -21.86 16.90 7.37
N ILE A 81 -20.87 16.52 6.55
CA ILE A 81 -20.39 17.25 5.37
C ILE A 81 -20.83 16.56 4.08
N LEU A 82 -20.62 15.25 3.99
CA LEU A 82 -20.85 14.41 2.81
C LEU A 82 -22.03 13.46 3.05
N ASP A 83 -22.94 13.41 2.08
CA ASP A 83 -24.09 12.51 2.08
C ASP A 83 -24.16 11.76 0.74
N PRO A 84 -23.92 10.43 0.75
CA PRO A 84 -23.88 9.65 -0.49
C PRO A 84 -25.25 9.55 -1.19
N THR A 85 -26.35 9.83 -0.49
CA THR A 85 -27.70 9.79 -1.08
C THR A 85 -27.99 11.01 -1.94
N THR A 86 -27.46 12.18 -1.56
CA THR A 86 -27.68 13.45 -2.26
C THR A 86 -26.51 13.81 -3.17
N ARG A 87 -25.31 13.27 -2.89
CA ARG A 87 -24.04 13.59 -3.56
C ARG A 87 -23.75 15.11 -3.55
N ASP A 88 -24.28 15.83 -2.55
CA ASP A 88 -24.10 17.28 -2.43
C ASP A 88 -22.63 17.64 -2.12
N VAL A 89 -22.11 18.63 -2.83
CA VAL A 89 -20.75 19.16 -2.62
C VAL A 89 -20.76 20.58 -2.05
N SER A 90 -21.93 21.18 -1.81
CA SER A 90 -22.04 22.57 -1.32
C SER A 90 -21.37 22.74 0.05
N LYS A 91 -21.61 21.80 0.98
CA LYS A 91 -20.96 21.80 2.30
C LYS A 91 -19.46 21.58 2.20
N MET A 92 -19.01 20.72 1.28
CA MET A 92 -17.58 20.48 1.08
C MET A 92 -16.89 21.75 0.60
N LYS A 93 -17.47 22.45 -0.39
CA LYS A 93 -16.98 23.77 -0.86
C LYS A 93 -16.93 24.79 0.28
N PHE A 94 -18.02 24.92 1.06
CA PHE A 94 -18.06 25.81 2.21
C PHE A 94 -16.91 25.56 3.20
N TYR A 95 -16.64 24.29 3.52
CA TYR A 95 -15.60 23.93 4.47
C TYR A 95 -14.17 24.03 3.91
N MET A 96 -13.99 23.82 2.60
CA MET A 96 -12.74 24.13 1.91
C MET A 96 -12.45 25.63 1.91
N ASP A 97 -13.43 26.47 1.60
CA ASP A 97 -13.28 27.93 1.65
C ASP A 97 -13.01 28.42 3.08
N LYS A 98 -13.66 27.81 4.08
CA LYS A 98 -13.53 28.21 5.48
C LYS A 98 -12.17 27.88 6.09
N TYR A 99 -11.61 26.71 5.79
CA TYR A 99 -10.40 26.21 6.46
C TYR A 99 -9.18 26.13 5.54
N GLY A 100 -9.34 26.28 4.23
CA GLY A 100 -8.23 26.23 3.27
C GLY A 100 -7.71 24.80 3.03
N LEU A 101 -6.48 24.76 2.51
CA LEU A 101 -5.71 23.55 2.20
C LEU A 101 -4.41 23.57 3.00
N ASP A 102 -3.60 22.52 2.86
CA ASP A 102 -2.32 22.32 3.54
C ASP A 102 -2.47 22.31 5.07
N LEU A 103 -3.51 21.59 5.52
CA LEU A 103 -3.83 21.48 6.95
C LEU A 103 -2.96 20.41 7.61
N PRO A 104 -2.63 20.56 8.90
CA PRO A 104 -1.77 19.61 9.58
C PRO A 104 -2.44 18.23 9.70
N TYR A 105 -1.64 17.18 9.51
CA TYR A 105 -2.05 15.81 9.70
C TYR A 105 -2.35 15.52 11.17
N SER A 106 -3.51 14.93 11.44
CA SER A 106 -3.84 14.46 12.79
C SER A 106 -3.23 13.08 13.03
N THR A 107 -2.28 13.00 13.97
CA THR A 107 -1.50 11.79 14.21
C THR A 107 -2.09 10.98 15.35
N TYR A 108 -2.38 9.70 15.08
CA TYR A 108 -2.98 8.75 16.01
C TYR A 108 -2.12 7.49 16.13
N VAL A 109 -2.20 6.80 17.27
CA VAL A 109 -1.62 5.44 17.39
C VAL A 109 -2.63 4.44 16.85
N LYS A 110 -2.19 3.57 15.94
CA LYS A 110 -3.05 2.54 15.34
C LYS A 110 -3.38 1.44 16.34
N ASP A 111 -4.67 1.22 16.54
CA ASP A 111 -5.19 0.10 17.32
C ASP A 111 -5.27 -1.17 16.46
N GLU A 112 -4.24 -2.01 16.56
CA GLU A 112 -4.07 -3.26 15.82
C GLU A 112 -3.24 -4.28 16.59
N LEU A 113 -3.33 -5.55 16.19
CA LEU A 113 -2.47 -6.60 16.74
C LEU A 113 -0.99 -6.36 16.37
N ARG A 114 -0.11 -6.56 17.35
CA ARG A 114 1.35 -6.46 17.21
C ARG A 114 2.00 -7.67 17.89
N SER A 115 3.15 -8.12 17.37
CA SER A 115 3.91 -9.18 18.03
C SER A 115 4.39 -8.75 19.41
N LEU A 116 4.59 -9.70 20.32
CA LEU A 116 5.07 -9.42 21.68
C LEU A 116 6.40 -8.63 21.69
N ASP A 117 7.32 -8.92 20.77
CA ASP A 117 8.57 -8.17 20.62
C ASP A 117 8.32 -6.69 20.27
N LYS A 118 7.39 -6.42 19.34
CA LYS A 118 7.01 -5.05 18.95
C LYS A 118 6.29 -4.33 20.09
N ILE A 119 5.47 -5.04 20.87
CA ILE A 119 4.82 -4.48 22.08
C ILE A 119 5.89 -4.09 23.09
N LYS A 120 6.81 -4.98 23.46
CA LYS A 120 7.89 -4.69 24.42
C LYS A 120 8.70 -3.46 24.02
N LYS A 121 9.05 -3.37 22.73
CA LYS A 121 9.82 -2.27 22.13
C LYS A 121 8.98 -1.02 21.80
N GLY A 122 7.71 -0.93 22.20
CA GLY A 122 6.87 0.24 21.92
C GLY A 122 6.63 0.55 20.44
N LYS A 123 6.87 -0.42 19.53
CA LYS A 123 6.79 -0.26 18.08
C LYS A 123 5.35 -0.39 17.55
N SER A 124 4.46 0.43 18.10
CA SER A 124 3.13 0.67 17.54
C SER A 124 3.24 1.50 16.26
N ARG A 125 2.30 1.33 15.33
CA ARG A 125 2.27 2.16 14.11
C ARG A 125 1.49 3.43 14.36
N LEU A 126 1.89 4.51 13.71
CA LEU A 126 1.13 5.75 13.64
C LEU A 126 0.19 5.72 12.43
N ILE A 127 -0.92 6.45 12.54
CA ILE A 127 -1.77 6.86 11.42
C ILE A 127 -1.67 8.37 11.36
N GLU A 128 -1.26 8.90 10.22
CA GLU A 128 -1.28 10.34 9.94
C GLU A 128 -2.48 10.68 9.07
N ALA A 129 -3.62 10.99 9.70
CA ALA A 129 -4.86 11.27 8.98
C ALA A 129 -4.82 12.67 8.37
N SER A 130 -4.86 12.73 7.04
CA SER A 130 -5.03 13.97 6.29
C SER A 130 -6.35 14.65 6.62
N SER A 131 -6.40 15.98 6.46
CA SER A 131 -7.69 16.69 6.48
C SER A 131 -8.58 16.22 5.34
N LEU A 132 -9.89 16.25 5.55
CA LEU A 132 -10.87 16.04 4.48
C LEU A 132 -10.64 17.00 3.32
N ASN A 133 -10.20 18.24 3.58
CA ASN A 133 -9.94 19.25 2.54
C ASN A 133 -8.84 18.78 1.59
N ASP A 134 -7.69 18.41 2.14
CA ASP A 134 -6.54 17.97 1.36
C ASP A 134 -6.80 16.63 0.69
N SER A 135 -7.55 15.73 1.35
CA SER A 135 -7.99 14.47 0.76
C SER A 135 -8.85 14.69 -0.47
N VAL A 136 -9.84 15.59 -0.41
CA VAL A 136 -10.68 15.94 -1.56
C VAL A 136 -9.85 16.62 -2.64
N TYR A 137 -8.99 17.56 -2.28
CA TYR A 137 -8.20 18.32 -3.25
C TYR A 137 -7.18 17.45 -4.01
N LEU A 138 -6.48 16.55 -3.31
CA LEU A 138 -5.59 15.56 -3.94
C LEU A 138 -6.37 14.59 -4.85
N ARG A 139 -7.60 14.20 -4.47
CA ARG A 139 -8.45 13.36 -5.34
C ARG A 139 -8.97 14.13 -6.56
N MET A 140 -9.24 15.43 -6.44
CA MET A 140 -9.54 16.27 -7.60
C MET A 140 -8.33 16.38 -8.53
N ALA A 141 -7.11 16.52 -8.00
CA ALA A 141 -5.90 16.66 -8.81
C ALA A 141 -5.48 15.34 -9.48
N PHE A 142 -5.54 14.22 -8.76
CA PHE A 142 -4.95 12.94 -9.19
C PHE A 142 -5.95 11.79 -9.33
N GLY A 143 -7.25 12.06 -9.22
CA GLY A 143 -8.30 11.04 -9.22
C GLY A 143 -8.27 10.15 -10.45
N HIS A 144 -8.05 10.71 -11.64
CA HIS A 144 -7.94 9.94 -12.88
C HIS A 144 -6.67 9.08 -12.96
N LEU A 145 -5.57 9.51 -12.33
CA LEU A 145 -4.40 8.65 -12.14
C LEU A 145 -4.73 7.50 -11.18
N TYR A 146 -5.48 7.76 -10.11
CA TYR A 146 -5.92 6.69 -9.21
C TYR A 146 -6.80 5.66 -9.93
N GLU A 147 -7.76 6.12 -10.73
CA GLU A 147 -8.60 5.25 -11.57
C GLU A 147 -7.76 4.41 -12.53
N ALA A 148 -6.82 5.02 -13.25
CA ALA A 148 -5.95 4.31 -14.17
C ALA A 148 -5.11 3.23 -13.45
N PHE A 149 -4.61 3.52 -12.25
CA PHE A 149 -3.85 2.56 -11.46
C PHE A 149 -4.71 1.41 -10.93
N HIS A 150 -5.91 1.69 -10.41
CA HIS A 150 -6.83 0.66 -9.92
C HIS A 150 -7.38 -0.22 -11.05
N ALA A 151 -7.60 0.33 -12.23
CA ALA A 151 -8.08 -0.41 -13.40
C ALA A 151 -6.98 -1.30 -14.02
N ASN A 152 -5.70 -0.95 -13.84
CA ASN A 152 -4.58 -1.59 -14.52
C ASN A 152 -3.49 -2.11 -13.55
N PRO A 153 -3.81 -2.98 -12.56
CA PRO A 153 -2.78 -3.61 -11.76
C PRO A 153 -1.92 -4.52 -12.64
N GLY A 154 -0.60 -4.35 -12.59
CA GLY A 154 0.34 -5.09 -13.44
C GLY A 154 1.66 -4.35 -13.65
N THR A 155 2.45 -4.80 -14.63
CA THR A 155 3.81 -4.29 -14.87
C THR A 155 3.86 -2.94 -15.57
N VAL A 156 2.81 -2.53 -16.29
CA VAL A 156 2.73 -1.20 -16.93
C VAL A 156 2.62 -0.09 -15.89
N THR A 157 1.67 -0.19 -14.96
CA THR A 157 1.62 0.72 -13.80
C THR A 157 2.76 0.42 -12.84
N GLY A 158 3.28 -0.80 -12.86
CA GLY A 158 4.19 -1.30 -11.83
C GLY A 158 3.52 -1.39 -10.46
N SER A 159 2.19 -1.49 -10.40
CA SER A 159 1.38 -1.38 -9.19
C SER A 159 0.41 -2.55 -9.03
N ALA A 160 0.21 -2.99 -7.80
CA ALA A 160 -0.85 -3.94 -7.40
C ALA A 160 -1.96 -3.26 -6.57
N VAL A 161 -1.94 -1.94 -6.44
CA VAL A 161 -2.97 -1.21 -5.69
C VAL A 161 -4.34 -1.44 -6.34
N GLY A 162 -5.31 -1.91 -5.54
CA GLY A 162 -6.65 -2.25 -6.02
C GLY A 162 -6.79 -3.67 -6.60
N CYS A 163 -5.71 -4.45 -6.72
CA CYS A 163 -5.82 -5.81 -7.24
C CYS A 163 -6.71 -6.70 -6.35
N ASN A 164 -7.42 -7.63 -6.97
CA ASN A 164 -8.05 -8.75 -6.29
C ASN A 164 -7.09 -9.95 -6.29
N PRO A 165 -6.53 -10.35 -5.13
CA PRO A 165 -5.59 -11.46 -5.06
C PRO A 165 -6.10 -12.78 -5.64
N ASP A 166 -7.40 -13.04 -5.52
CA ASP A 166 -8.01 -14.30 -5.97
C ASP A 166 -7.82 -14.53 -7.48
N VAL A 167 -7.75 -13.48 -8.28
CA VAL A 167 -7.54 -13.56 -9.75
C VAL A 167 -6.14 -13.10 -10.15
N PHE A 168 -5.60 -12.10 -9.46
CA PHE A 168 -4.33 -11.47 -9.84
C PHE A 168 -3.12 -12.41 -9.63
N TRP A 169 -3.18 -13.34 -8.67
CA TRP A 169 -2.09 -14.28 -8.41
C TRP A 169 -1.75 -15.17 -9.61
N SER A 170 -2.76 -15.56 -10.41
CA SER A 170 -2.54 -16.34 -11.64
C SER A 170 -1.88 -15.53 -12.75
N LYS A 171 -1.93 -14.18 -12.70
CA LYS A 171 -1.27 -13.31 -13.67
C LYS A 171 0.19 -13.05 -13.31
N LEU A 172 0.55 -13.04 -12.02
CA LEU A 172 1.88 -12.65 -11.57
C LEU A 172 3.02 -13.50 -12.18
N PRO A 173 2.93 -14.84 -12.28
CA PRO A 173 3.95 -15.64 -12.98
C PRO A 173 4.10 -15.35 -14.47
N ILE A 174 3.04 -14.85 -15.12
CA ILE A 174 3.06 -14.46 -16.53
C ILE A 174 3.67 -13.06 -16.69
N LEU A 175 3.31 -12.15 -15.78
CA LEU A 175 3.79 -10.77 -15.76
C LEU A 175 5.25 -10.64 -15.33
N LEU A 176 5.74 -11.56 -14.49
CA LEU A 176 7.09 -11.56 -13.94
C LEU A 176 7.88 -12.80 -14.40
N PRO A 177 8.16 -12.95 -15.71
CA PRO A 177 8.95 -14.06 -16.22
C PRO A 177 10.43 -13.89 -15.85
N GLY A 178 11.21 -14.96 -16.01
CA GLY A 178 12.66 -14.92 -15.76
C GLY A 178 13.02 -15.19 -14.30
N SER A 179 14.09 -14.54 -13.83
CA SER A 179 14.63 -14.73 -12.49
C SER A 179 13.98 -13.75 -11.52
N LEU A 180 13.24 -14.27 -10.53
CA LEU A 180 12.59 -13.47 -9.50
C LEU A 180 13.59 -12.85 -8.52
N PHE A 181 13.23 -11.68 -8.00
CA PHE A 181 13.84 -11.10 -6.82
C PHE A 181 12.82 -10.30 -6.01
N ALA A 182 12.99 -10.31 -4.69
CA ALA A 182 12.15 -9.60 -3.72
C ALA A 182 12.96 -9.32 -2.45
N PHE A 183 12.54 -8.31 -1.69
CA PHE A 183 13.11 -7.96 -0.39
C PHE A 183 12.10 -7.13 0.40
N ASP A 184 12.31 -7.07 1.71
CA ASP A 184 11.51 -6.25 2.62
C ASP A 184 12.19 -4.90 2.87
N TYR A 185 11.41 -3.87 3.20
CA TYR A 185 11.92 -2.62 3.75
C TYR A 185 11.66 -2.50 5.25
N SER A 186 12.62 -1.94 5.97
CA SER A 186 12.43 -1.51 7.35
C SER A 186 12.02 -0.04 7.42
N GLY A 187 10.73 0.23 7.61
CA GLY A 187 10.22 1.58 7.80
C GLY A 187 10.21 2.44 6.53
N TYR A 188 9.89 1.84 5.38
CA TYR A 188 9.89 2.46 4.05
C TYR A 188 9.34 3.88 4.06
N ASP A 189 8.06 4.06 4.41
CA ASP A 189 7.35 5.35 4.40
C ASP A 189 8.18 6.47 5.02
N ALA A 190 8.65 6.27 6.27
CA ALA A 190 9.36 7.29 7.04
C ALA A 190 10.86 7.42 6.69
N SER A 191 11.41 6.52 5.87
CA SER A 191 12.79 6.57 5.37
C SER A 191 12.95 7.32 4.05
N LEU A 192 11.84 7.61 3.36
CA LEU A 192 11.87 8.30 2.07
C LEU A 192 12.39 9.74 2.22
N SER A 193 13.62 9.98 1.78
CA SER A 193 14.18 11.33 1.71
C SER A 193 13.49 12.20 0.63
N PRO A 194 13.58 13.54 0.71
CA PRO A 194 12.94 14.46 -0.25
C PRO A 194 13.27 14.18 -1.73
N VAL A 195 14.44 13.63 -2.03
CA VAL A 195 14.84 13.22 -3.40
C VAL A 195 13.79 12.35 -4.09
N TRP A 196 13.11 11.47 -3.37
CA TRP A 196 12.11 10.56 -3.95
C TRP A 196 10.81 11.28 -4.30
N PHE A 197 10.46 12.33 -3.57
CA PHE A 197 9.32 13.20 -3.88
C PHE A 197 9.64 14.09 -5.08
N ARG A 198 10.86 14.63 -5.17
CA ARG A 198 11.34 15.33 -6.37
C ARG A 198 11.33 14.42 -7.60
N ALA A 199 11.71 13.15 -7.45
CA ALA A 199 11.66 12.17 -8.52
C ALA A 199 10.21 11.85 -8.95
N LEU A 200 9.28 11.77 -8.00
CA LEU A 200 7.85 11.63 -8.30
C LEU A 200 7.32 12.85 -9.08
N GLU A 201 7.73 14.06 -8.72
CA GLU A 201 7.38 15.27 -9.47
C GLU A 201 7.90 15.25 -10.91
N VAL A 202 9.12 14.73 -11.14
CA VAL A 202 9.64 14.50 -12.50
C VAL A 202 8.72 13.55 -13.27
N VAL A 203 8.28 12.45 -12.66
CA VAL A 203 7.35 11.51 -13.31
C VAL A 203 6.03 12.18 -13.65
N LEU A 204 5.40 12.87 -12.70
CA LEU A 204 4.11 13.51 -12.89
C LEU A 204 4.15 14.60 -13.98
N ARG A 205 5.23 15.39 -14.00
CA ARG A 205 5.46 16.39 -15.05
C ARG A 205 5.61 15.75 -16.43
N GLU A 206 6.39 14.68 -16.52
CA GLU A 206 6.68 14.00 -17.79
C GLU A 206 5.46 13.28 -18.38
N ILE A 207 4.51 12.84 -17.55
CA ILE A 207 3.22 12.30 -18.00
C ILE A 207 2.16 13.39 -18.25
N GLY A 208 2.49 14.67 -18.07
CA GLY A 208 1.68 15.81 -18.53
C GLY A 208 0.82 16.48 -17.45
N TYR A 209 1.12 16.32 -16.15
CA TYR A 209 0.47 17.13 -15.12
C TYR A 209 0.95 18.59 -15.15
N SER A 210 0.05 19.52 -14.80
CA SER A 210 0.40 20.93 -14.64
C SER A 210 1.30 21.16 -13.42
N GLU A 211 2.10 22.23 -13.43
CA GLU A 211 2.93 22.58 -12.26
C GLU A 211 2.10 22.83 -10.99
N GLU A 212 0.85 23.30 -11.12
CA GLU A 212 -0.07 23.44 -9.98
C GLU A 212 -0.35 22.08 -9.34
N ALA A 213 -0.69 21.06 -10.14
CA ALA A 213 -0.91 19.71 -9.63
C ALA A 213 0.38 19.09 -9.07
N VAL A 214 1.49 19.22 -9.78
CA VAL A 214 2.81 18.72 -9.35
C VAL A 214 3.25 19.33 -8.02
N SER A 215 2.96 20.62 -7.78
CA SER A 215 3.31 21.31 -6.53
C SER A 215 2.69 20.70 -5.27
N LEU A 216 1.60 19.94 -5.41
CA LEU A 216 0.94 19.28 -4.28
C LEU A 216 1.81 18.19 -3.65
N ILE A 217 2.80 17.66 -4.38
CA ILE A 217 3.74 16.68 -3.85
C ILE A 217 4.64 17.30 -2.77
N GLU A 218 4.95 18.60 -2.85
CA GLU A 218 5.70 19.28 -1.77
C GLU A 218 4.90 19.32 -0.47
N GLY A 219 3.57 19.48 -0.51
CA GLY A 219 2.69 19.37 0.66
C GLY A 219 2.57 17.95 1.23
N ILE A 220 3.12 16.93 0.55
CA ILE A 220 3.26 15.56 1.05
C ILE A 220 4.69 15.32 1.57
N ASN A 221 5.69 15.93 0.94
CA ASN A 221 7.10 15.88 1.34
C ASN A 221 7.38 16.68 2.63
N HIS A 222 6.78 17.86 2.77
CA HIS A 222 6.97 18.75 3.91
C HIS A 222 5.65 18.94 4.64
N THR A 223 5.50 18.25 5.77
CA THR A 223 4.21 18.13 6.46
C THR A 223 4.27 18.61 7.90
N HIS A 224 3.17 19.21 8.33
CA HIS A 224 2.92 19.52 9.73
C HIS A 224 1.99 18.47 10.33
N HIS A 225 2.26 18.08 11.56
CA HIS A 225 1.53 17.02 12.25
C HIS A 225 1.16 17.45 13.66
N VAL A 226 -0.01 17.05 14.12
CA VAL A 226 -0.44 17.20 15.51
C VAL A 226 -0.54 15.82 16.15
N TYR A 227 0.32 15.56 17.15
CA TYR A 227 0.24 14.38 18.01
C TYR A 227 -0.04 14.82 19.45
N ARG A 228 -1.22 14.47 19.96
CA ARG A 228 -1.69 14.86 21.29
C ARG A 228 -1.67 16.39 21.46
N ASN A 229 -0.76 16.91 22.28
CA ASN A 229 -0.62 18.33 22.61
C ASN A 229 0.61 18.98 21.93
N LYS A 230 1.24 18.31 20.97
CA LYS A 230 2.44 18.79 20.27
C LYS A 230 2.16 18.90 18.77
N THR A 231 2.68 19.96 18.18
CA THR A 231 2.83 20.09 16.73
C THR A 231 4.28 19.83 16.37
N TYR A 232 4.52 19.09 15.30
CA TYR A 232 5.85 18.85 14.76
C TYR A 232 5.83 18.93 13.23
N CYS A 233 6.99 19.22 12.66
CA CYS A 233 7.21 19.28 11.23
C CYS A 233 8.06 18.07 10.82
N VAL A 234 7.74 17.49 9.67
CA VAL A 234 8.50 16.42 9.03
C VAL A 234 8.87 16.89 7.62
N LEU A 235 10.13 16.70 7.25
CA LEU A 235 10.62 16.88 5.88
C LEU A 235 11.07 15.52 5.38
N GLY A 236 10.57 15.09 4.22
CA GLY A 236 10.62 13.70 3.79
C GLY A 236 9.61 12.83 4.54
N GLY A 237 9.54 11.57 4.14
CA GLY A 237 8.69 10.55 4.73
C GLY A 237 7.23 10.63 4.26
N MET A 238 6.71 9.56 3.67
CA MET A 238 5.32 9.51 3.22
C MET A 238 4.36 9.49 4.43
N PRO A 239 3.39 10.43 4.54
CA PRO A 239 2.35 10.36 5.55
C PRO A 239 1.41 9.18 5.27
N SER A 240 1.24 8.27 6.23
CA SER A 240 0.60 6.97 6.03
C SER A 240 -0.93 7.03 5.78
N GLY A 241 -1.52 8.22 5.87
CA GLY A 241 -2.95 8.47 5.71
C GLY A 241 -3.25 9.71 4.87
N CYS A 242 -2.34 10.07 3.95
CA CYS A 242 -2.64 11.02 2.88
C CYS A 242 -3.49 10.36 1.78
N SER A 243 -4.20 11.17 1.00
CA SER A 243 -4.83 10.62 -0.21
C SER A 243 -3.75 10.19 -1.19
N GLY A 244 -3.89 8.98 -1.74
CA GLY A 244 -2.95 8.45 -2.72
C GLY A 244 -1.70 7.80 -2.13
N THR A 245 -1.55 7.69 -0.80
CA THR A 245 -0.36 7.08 -0.14
C THR A 245 0.10 5.80 -0.83
N SER A 246 -0.80 4.82 -1.01
CA SER A 246 -0.45 3.53 -1.61
C SER A 246 0.05 3.66 -3.05
N ILE A 247 -0.56 4.54 -3.85
CA ILE A 247 -0.18 4.74 -5.26
C ILE A 247 1.14 5.48 -5.34
N PHE A 248 1.29 6.60 -4.64
CA PHE A 248 2.54 7.36 -4.65
C PHE A 248 3.71 6.56 -4.08
N ASN A 249 3.51 5.78 -3.01
CA ASN A 249 4.53 4.86 -2.52
C ASN A 249 4.92 3.81 -3.57
N SER A 250 3.94 3.25 -4.31
CA SER A 250 4.21 2.27 -5.38
C SER A 250 4.95 2.90 -6.56
N MET A 251 4.59 4.12 -6.95
CA MET A 251 5.30 4.90 -7.97
C MET A 251 6.74 5.19 -7.54
N ILE A 252 6.94 5.64 -6.30
CA ILE A 252 8.28 5.87 -5.73
C ILE A 252 9.08 4.57 -5.71
N ASN A 253 8.48 3.44 -5.34
CA ASN A 253 9.19 2.16 -5.32
C ASN A 253 9.63 1.75 -6.75
N ASN A 254 8.80 2.03 -7.77
CA ASN A 254 9.18 1.86 -9.18
C ASN A 254 10.41 2.68 -9.57
N ILE A 255 10.52 3.91 -9.09
CA ILE A 255 11.69 4.78 -9.31
C ILE A 255 12.90 4.23 -8.54
N ILE A 256 12.72 3.84 -7.28
CA ILE A 256 13.78 3.31 -6.42
C ILE A 256 14.41 2.07 -7.07
N ILE A 257 13.62 1.04 -7.43
CA ILE A 257 14.18 -0.21 -7.95
C ILE A 257 14.98 0.04 -9.23
N ARG A 258 14.45 0.85 -10.15
CA ARG A 258 15.16 1.26 -11.38
C ARG A 258 16.46 1.98 -11.06
N THR A 259 16.44 2.92 -10.11
CA THR A 259 17.62 3.68 -9.66
C THR A 259 18.69 2.75 -9.11
N LEU A 260 18.32 1.85 -8.20
CA LEU A 260 19.25 0.95 -7.56
C LEU A 260 19.88 -0.01 -8.58
N LEU A 261 19.12 -0.54 -9.52
CA LEU A 261 19.63 -1.44 -10.56
C LEU A 261 20.73 -0.77 -11.41
N ILE A 262 20.44 0.39 -12.00
CA ILE A 262 21.39 1.06 -12.92
C ILE A 262 22.59 1.67 -12.21
N LYS A 263 22.46 2.01 -10.92
CA LYS A 263 23.60 2.46 -10.11
C LYS A 263 24.49 1.31 -9.65
N THR A 264 23.90 0.17 -9.31
CA THR A 264 24.63 -0.99 -8.77
C THR A 264 25.32 -1.79 -9.86
N PHE A 265 24.63 -2.01 -11.00
CA PHE A 265 25.08 -2.93 -12.03
C PHE A 265 25.25 -2.22 -13.37
N LYS A 266 26.42 -2.42 -14.00
CA LYS A 266 26.68 -1.94 -15.36
C LYS A 266 25.98 -2.81 -16.39
N GLY A 267 25.43 -2.20 -17.44
CA GLY A 267 24.80 -2.92 -18.55
C GLY A 267 23.39 -3.43 -18.25
N ILE A 268 22.73 -2.93 -17.20
CA ILE A 268 21.30 -3.15 -17.00
C ILE A 268 20.53 -2.48 -18.12
N ASP A 269 19.71 -3.26 -18.80
CA ASP A 269 18.61 -2.77 -19.61
C ASP A 269 17.35 -2.69 -18.72
N LEU A 270 16.78 -1.51 -18.56
CA LEU A 270 15.58 -1.31 -17.74
C LEU A 270 14.30 -1.73 -18.46
N ASP A 271 14.31 -1.88 -19.79
CA ASP A 271 13.15 -2.38 -20.54
C ASP A 271 12.89 -3.87 -20.24
N GLU A 272 13.92 -4.60 -19.79
CA GLU A 272 13.83 -6.00 -19.36
C GLU A 272 13.37 -6.16 -17.90
N LEU A 273 13.24 -5.06 -17.14
CA LEU A 273 12.74 -5.10 -15.75
C LEU A 273 11.22 -5.27 -15.75
N ASN A 274 10.76 -6.30 -15.06
CA ASN A 274 9.35 -6.45 -14.72
C ASN A 274 9.18 -6.31 -13.21
N MET A 275 8.27 -5.46 -12.76
CA MET A 275 8.00 -5.32 -11.33
C MET A 275 6.56 -4.92 -11.04
N VAL A 276 6.10 -5.29 -9.86
CA VAL A 276 4.82 -4.86 -9.30
C VAL A 276 5.03 -4.51 -7.84
N ALA A 277 4.58 -3.32 -7.43
CA ALA A 277 4.66 -2.84 -6.06
C ALA A 277 3.28 -2.58 -5.45
N TYR A 278 3.14 -2.77 -4.15
CA TYR A 278 2.03 -2.23 -3.36
C TYR A 278 2.63 -1.47 -2.18
N GLY A 279 2.85 -0.18 -2.40
CA GLY A 279 3.60 0.64 -1.47
C GLY A 279 5.05 0.16 -1.38
N ASP A 280 5.46 -0.28 -0.19
CA ASP A 280 6.79 -0.81 0.08
C ASP A 280 6.99 -2.25 -0.41
N ASP A 281 5.92 -3.05 -0.41
CA ASP A 281 5.96 -4.45 -0.82
C ASP A 281 6.21 -4.56 -2.33
N VAL A 282 7.17 -5.40 -2.75
CA VAL A 282 7.62 -5.50 -4.14
C VAL A 282 7.93 -6.94 -4.54
N LEU A 283 7.45 -7.31 -5.73
CA LEU A 283 7.85 -8.52 -6.43
C LEU A 283 8.32 -8.14 -7.84
N ALA A 284 9.51 -8.58 -8.22
CA ALA A 284 10.12 -8.21 -9.48
C ALA A 284 10.84 -9.39 -10.13
N SER A 285 11.13 -9.26 -11.42
CA SER A 285 11.92 -10.22 -12.17
C SER A 285 12.81 -9.53 -13.20
N TYR A 286 13.87 -10.25 -13.55
CA TYR A 286 14.83 -9.86 -14.58
C TYR A 286 15.29 -11.10 -15.36
N PRO A 287 15.74 -10.99 -16.64
CA PRO A 287 16.21 -12.15 -17.39
C PRO A 287 17.36 -12.93 -16.72
N PHE A 288 18.19 -12.23 -15.94
CA PHE A 288 19.30 -12.81 -15.20
C PHE A 288 19.14 -12.61 -13.69
N PRO A 289 19.74 -13.47 -12.85
CA PRO A 289 19.74 -13.26 -11.41
C PRO A 289 20.37 -11.92 -11.01
N ILE A 290 19.72 -11.21 -10.09
CA ILE A 290 20.19 -9.95 -9.51
C ILE A 290 20.66 -10.20 -8.08
N ASP A 291 21.84 -9.70 -7.71
CA ASP A 291 22.32 -9.78 -6.34
C ASP A 291 21.68 -8.70 -5.46
N CYS A 292 20.63 -9.08 -4.73
CA CYS A 292 19.89 -8.15 -3.88
C CYS A 292 20.70 -7.68 -2.66
N LEU A 293 21.80 -8.35 -2.29
CA LEU A 293 22.68 -7.86 -1.25
C LEU A 293 23.40 -6.57 -1.69
N GLU A 294 23.87 -6.52 -2.95
CA GLU A 294 24.50 -5.32 -3.50
C GLU A 294 23.46 -4.20 -3.69
N LEU A 295 22.24 -4.52 -4.14
CA LEU A 295 21.14 -3.54 -4.17
C LEU A 295 20.86 -2.96 -2.78
N ALA A 296 20.85 -3.79 -1.73
CA ALA A 296 20.63 -3.33 -0.37
C ALA A 296 21.76 -2.41 0.13
N LYS A 297 23.01 -2.65 -0.28
CA LYS A 297 24.13 -1.74 0.02
C LYS A 297 23.94 -0.39 -0.65
N THR A 298 23.57 -0.36 -1.92
CA THR A 298 23.28 0.89 -2.65
C THR A 298 22.05 1.59 -2.09
N GLY A 299 21.00 0.85 -1.70
CA GLY A 299 19.82 1.39 -1.03
C GLY A 299 20.16 2.14 0.26
N LYS A 300 21.13 1.64 1.03
CA LYS A 300 21.62 2.31 2.24
C LYS A 300 22.24 3.68 1.95
N GLU A 301 22.87 3.87 0.79
CA GLU A 301 23.38 5.19 0.37
C GLU A 301 22.27 6.22 0.14
N TYR A 302 21.05 5.75 -0.16
CA TYR A 302 19.85 6.60 -0.28
C TYR A 302 18.99 6.65 0.99
N GLY A 303 19.49 6.14 2.11
CA GLY A 303 18.75 6.11 3.38
C GLY A 303 17.72 4.98 3.50
N LEU A 304 17.68 4.04 2.56
CA LEU A 304 16.75 2.91 2.56
C LEU A 304 17.36 1.72 3.30
N THR A 305 16.59 1.10 4.20
CA THR A 305 17.01 -0.12 4.88
C THR A 305 16.26 -1.32 4.28
N MET A 306 16.94 -2.05 3.39
CA MET A 306 16.43 -3.24 2.74
C MET A 306 16.90 -4.50 3.48
N THR A 307 16.02 -5.48 3.65
CA THR A 307 16.28 -6.76 4.34
C THR A 307 15.83 -7.93 3.48
N PRO A 308 16.39 -9.14 3.64
CA PRO A 308 15.93 -10.31 2.91
C PRO A 308 14.42 -10.54 3.05
N ALA A 309 13.78 -11.04 1.99
CA ALA A 309 12.36 -11.35 1.98
C ALA A 309 11.99 -12.35 3.09
N ASP A 310 10.83 -12.16 3.72
CA ASP A 310 10.28 -13.01 4.79
C ASP A 310 11.21 -13.30 5.97
N LYS A 311 12.15 -12.37 6.24
CA LYS A 311 13.19 -12.53 7.28
C LYS A 311 14.09 -13.75 7.05
N SER A 312 14.28 -14.13 5.78
CA SER A 312 15.28 -15.11 5.36
C SER A 312 16.68 -14.73 5.89
N PRO A 313 17.57 -15.72 6.17
CA PRO A 313 18.95 -15.42 6.52
C PRO A 313 19.77 -14.78 5.39
N CYS A 314 19.33 -14.92 4.12
CA CYS A 314 20.04 -14.42 2.94
C CYS A 314 19.09 -13.87 1.87
N PHE A 315 19.60 -12.95 1.04
CA PHE A 315 18.83 -12.21 0.01
C PHE A 315 18.49 -13.04 -1.24
N ASN A 316 19.36 -13.96 -1.64
CA ASN A 316 19.35 -14.55 -2.97
C ASN A 316 18.85 -16.00 -2.88
N GLU A 317 17.58 -16.25 -3.22
CA GLU A 317 16.96 -17.57 -3.50
C GLU A 317 15.43 -17.46 -3.64
N VAL A 318 14.92 -16.34 -4.17
CA VAL A 318 13.46 -16.14 -4.32
C VAL A 318 12.96 -16.97 -5.50
N THR A 319 12.06 -17.91 -5.24
CA THR A 319 11.36 -18.73 -6.23
C THR A 319 9.85 -18.62 -6.01
N TRP A 320 9.04 -19.06 -6.97
CA TRP A 320 7.58 -19.10 -6.76
C TRP A 320 7.15 -19.96 -5.57
N GLU A 321 7.98 -20.90 -5.10
CA GLU A 321 7.67 -21.75 -3.95
C GLU A 321 7.81 -21.04 -2.60
N ASN A 322 8.70 -20.02 -2.51
CA ASN A 322 8.99 -19.32 -1.27
C ASN A 322 8.70 -17.81 -1.32
N ALA A 323 8.41 -17.25 -2.49
CA ALA A 323 8.06 -15.85 -2.64
C ALA A 323 6.76 -15.55 -1.88
N THR A 324 6.73 -14.37 -1.26
CA THR A 324 5.48 -13.79 -0.76
C THR A 324 5.28 -12.40 -1.33
N PHE A 325 4.01 -12.03 -1.44
CA PHE A 325 3.57 -10.69 -1.81
C PHE A 325 2.24 -10.41 -1.11
N LEU A 326 2.05 -9.22 -0.56
CA LEU A 326 0.90 -8.90 0.31
C LEU A 326 0.70 -9.94 1.42
N LYS A 327 1.80 -10.46 1.98
CA LYS A 327 1.85 -11.56 2.97
C LYS A 327 1.29 -12.92 2.50
N ARG A 328 1.12 -13.14 1.21
CA ARG A 328 0.58 -14.40 0.66
C ARG A 328 1.62 -15.08 -0.20
N GLY A 329 1.71 -16.41 -0.11
CA GLY A 329 2.52 -17.21 -1.02
C GLY A 329 1.80 -17.52 -2.34
N PHE A 330 2.45 -18.34 -3.17
CA PHE A 330 1.96 -18.77 -4.47
C PHE A 330 1.86 -20.29 -4.50
N LEU A 331 0.63 -20.82 -4.58
CA LEU A 331 0.40 -22.26 -4.64
C LEU A 331 -0.41 -22.62 -5.89
N PRO A 332 0.17 -23.31 -6.87
CA PRO A 332 -0.58 -23.82 -8.02
C PRO A 332 -1.75 -24.72 -7.60
N ASP A 333 -2.94 -24.54 -8.18
CA ASP A 333 -4.06 -25.47 -7.99
C ASP A 333 -3.66 -26.87 -8.52
N HIS A 334 -3.98 -27.90 -7.74
CA HIS A 334 -3.58 -29.27 -8.06
C HIS A 334 -4.21 -29.81 -9.37
N GLN A 335 -5.42 -29.36 -9.72
CA GLN A 335 -6.12 -29.79 -10.94
C GLN A 335 -5.82 -28.87 -12.13
N PHE A 336 -5.68 -27.57 -11.87
CA PHE A 336 -5.43 -26.53 -12.87
C PHE A 336 -4.18 -25.72 -12.50
N PRO A 337 -2.96 -26.23 -12.73
CA PRO A 337 -1.73 -25.61 -12.24
C PRO A 337 -1.42 -24.18 -12.75
N PHE A 338 -2.12 -23.73 -13.79
CA PHE A 338 -2.04 -22.35 -14.29
C PHE A 338 -2.85 -21.36 -13.44
N LEU A 339 -3.73 -21.84 -12.55
CA LEU A 339 -4.41 -21.03 -11.56
C LEU A 339 -3.64 -21.09 -10.25
N ILE A 340 -3.33 -19.93 -9.69
CA ILE A 340 -2.45 -19.81 -8.52
C ILE A 340 -3.24 -19.30 -7.33
N HIS A 341 -3.27 -20.07 -6.25
CA HIS A 341 -3.91 -19.68 -5.00
C HIS A 341 -3.04 -18.65 -4.24
N PRO A 342 -3.62 -17.52 -3.79
CA PRO A 342 -2.99 -16.62 -2.81
C PRO A 342 -3.01 -17.22 -1.40
N THR A 343 -1.92 -17.84 -0.95
CA THR A 343 -1.87 -18.54 0.34
C THR A 343 -1.56 -17.59 1.50
N MET A 344 -2.58 -17.11 2.21
CA MET A 344 -2.41 -16.42 3.49
C MET A 344 -1.98 -17.44 4.56
N PRO A 345 -0.82 -17.28 5.24
CA PRO A 345 -0.37 -18.22 6.25
C PRO A 345 -1.40 -18.45 7.36
N MET A 346 -1.72 -19.71 7.66
CA MET A 346 -2.67 -20.08 8.72
C MET A 346 -2.32 -19.49 10.08
N ARG A 347 -1.03 -19.24 10.35
CA ARG A 347 -0.57 -18.53 11.55
C ARG A 347 -1.20 -17.14 11.66
N GLU A 348 -1.22 -16.35 10.59
CA GLU A 348 -1.80 -14.99 10.61
C GLU A 348 -3.34 -15.06 10.76
N ILE A 349 -3.98 -16.06 10.14
CA ILE A 349 -5.42 -16.33 10.29
C ILE A 349 -5.76 -16.68 11.75
N HIS A 350 -4.96 -17.52 12.39
CA HIS A 350 -5.11 -17.89 13.80
C HIS A 350 -4.87 -16.70 14.75
N GLU A 351 -3.91 -15.83 14.45
CA GLU A 351 -3.72 -14.61 15.25
C GLU A 351 -4.94 -13.67 15.14
N SER A 352 -5.52 -13.54 13.95
CA SER A 352 -6.70 -12.70 13.72
C SER A 352 -7.95 -13.21 14.44
N ILE A 353 -8.30 -14.49 14.31
CA ILE A 353 -9.57 -15.03 14.85
C ILE A 353 -9.66 -14.97 16.39
N ARG A 354 -8.53 -14.84 17.08
CA ARG A 354 -8.45 -14.82 18.55
C ARG A 354 -8.88 -13.50 19.18
N TRP A 355 -9.13 -12.47 18.39
CA TRP A 355 -9.48 -11.13 18.85
C TRP A 355 -10.64 -10.57 18.04
N THR A 356 -11.46 -9.72 18.66
CA THR A 356 -12.50 -8.97 17.95
C THR A 356 -12.66 -7.58 18.57
N LYS A 357 -12.98 -6.59 17.73
CA LYS A 357 -13.41 -5.26 18.19
C LYS A 357 -14.90 -5.21 18.53
N ASP A 358 -15.69 -6.13 17.97
CA ASP A 358 -17.13 -6.23 18.19
C ASP A 358 -17.60 -7.68 18.01
N ALA A 359 -18.14 -8.28 19.09
CA ALA A 359 -18.61 -9.65 19.08
C ALA A 359 -19.79 -9.89 18.10
N ARG A 360 -20.55 -8.83 17.76
CA ARG A 360 -21.65 -8.91 16.78
C ARG A 360 -21.16 -9.26 15.38
N ASN A 361 -19.90 -8.96 15.07
CA ASN A 361 -19.31 -9.18 13.75
C ASN A 361 -18.66 -10.57 13.61
N THR A 362 -18.85 -11.48 14.58
CA THR A 362 -18.19 -12.80 14.59
C THR A 362 -18.50 -13.60 13.31
N GLN A 363 -19.74 -13.56 12.81
CA GLN A 363 -20.12 -14.26 11.57
C GLN A 363 -19.35 -13.73 10.36
N ASP A 364 -19.27 -12.41 10.20
CA ASP A 364 -18.57 -11.79 9.07
C ASP A 364 -17.07 -11.99 9.17
N HIS A 365 -16.50 -11.81 10.37
CA HIS A 365 -15.07 -12.01 10.62
C HIS A 365 -14.64 -13.45 10.34
N VAL A 366 -15.37 -14.45 10.84
CA VAL A 366 -15.07 -15.86 10.56
C VAL A 366 -15.24 -16.18 9.07
N ARG A 367 -16.29 -15.66 8.41
CA ARG A 367 -16.47 -15.84 6.97
C ARG A 367 -15.30 -15.25 6.18
N SER A 368 -14.86 -14.02 6.48
CA SER A 368 -13.70 -13.40 5.83
C SER A 368 -12.42 -14.22 6.01
N LEU A 369 -12.20 -14.79 7.20
CA LEU A 369 -11.05 -15.66 7.43
C LEU A 369 -11.16 -16.98 6.67
N CYS A 370 -12.36 -17.54 6.50
CA CYS A 370 -12.57 -18.72 5.69
C CYS A 370 -12.24 -18.47 4.21
N LEU A 371 -12.59 -17.29 3.67
CA LEU A 371 -12.25 -16.87 2.30
C LEU A 371 -10.73 -16.77 2.07
N LEU A 372 -9.94 -16.56 3.12
CA LEU A 372 -8.47 -16.61 3.05
C LEU A 372 -7.92 -18.01 3.29
N ALA A 373 -8.47 -18.73 4.27
CA ALA A 373 -7.94 -20.01 4.75
C ALA A 373 -7.99 -21.12 3.69
N TRP A 374 -9.06 -21.17 2.89
CA TRP A 374 -9.31 -22.29 1.97
C TRP A 374 -8.24 -22.42 0.87
N HIS A 375 -7.56 -21.32 0.52
CA HIS A 375 -6.44 -21.32 -0.43
C HIS A 375 -5.25 -22.15 0.05
N ASN A 376 -5.14 -22.45 1.35
CA ASN A 376 -4.10 -23.33 1.91
C ASN A 376 -4.39 -24.84 1.67
N GLY A 377 -5.48 -25.17 0.99
CA GLY A 377 -5.87 -26.53 0.67
C GLY A 377 -6.91 -27.12 1.62
N LYS A 378 -7.51 -28.23 1.17
CA LYS A 378 -8.67 -28.85 1.81
C LYS A 378 -8.39 -29.29 3.24
N ASP A 379 -7.27 -29.97 3.47
CA ASP A 379 -6.94 -30.51 4.78
C ASP A 379 -6.73 -29.41 5.83
N GLU A 380 -6.04 -28.32 5.46
CA GLU A 380 -5.84 -27.17 6.36
C GLU A 380 -7.16 -26.43 6.64
N TYR A 381 -8.00 -26.28 5.61
CA TYR A 381 -9.31 -25.65 5.78
C TYR A 381 -10.22 -26.46 6.72
N GLU A 382 -10.30 -27.79 6.55
CA GLU A 382 -11.14 -28.65 7.40
C GLU A 382 -10.62 -28.69 8.84
N LYS A 383 -9.29 -28.67 9.07
CA LYS A 383 -8.71 -28.51 10.41
C LYS A 383 -9.15 -27.18 11.05
N PHE A 384 -9.07 -26.09 10.29
CA PHE A 384 -9.48 -24.77 10.76
C PHE A 384 -10.97 -24.71 11.12
N VAL A 385 -11.85 -25.22 10.24
CA VAL A 385 -13.29 -25.26 10.47
C VAL A 385 -13.66 -26.16 11.65
N SER A 386 -12.99 -27.31 11.79
CA SER A 386 -13.17 -28.21 12.94
C SER A 386 -12.83 -27.51 14.26
N ALA A 387 -11.71 -26.77 14.29
CA ALA A 387 -11.31 -25.98 15.46
C ALA A 387 -12.35 -24.89 15.80
N ILE A 388 -12.91 -24.19 14.80
CA ILE A 388 -14.00 -23.23 15.02
C ILE A 388 -15.23 -23.93 15.62
N ARG A 389 -15.63 -25.09 15.06
CA ARG A 389 -16.80 -25.86 15.51
C ARG A 389 -16.58 -26.60 16.83
N SER A 390 -15.39 -26.53 17.42
CA SER A 390 -15.13 -27.10 18.75
C SER A 390 -15.87 -26.35 19.87
N VAL A 391 -16.29 -25.10 19.64
CA VAL A 391 -16.98 -24.25 20.63
C VAL A 391 -18.45 -23.97 20.23
N PRO A 392 -19.36 -23.73 21.20
CA PRO A 392 -20.79 -23.54 20.90
C PRO A 392 -21.10 -22.42 19.91
N VAL A 393 -20.43 -21.27 20.03
CA VAL A 393 -20.62 -20.14 19.10
C VAL A 393 -20.25 -20.55 17.67
N GLY A 394 -19.11 -21.23 17.48
CA GLY A 394 -18.66 -21.65 16.16
C GLY A 394 -19.56 -22.71 15.51
N LYS A 395 -20.24 -23.54 16.30
CA LYS A 395 -21.27 -24.48 15.80
C LYS A 395 -22.51 -23.79 15.23
N ALA A 396 -22.81 -22.56 15.70
CA ALA A 396 -23.96 -21.79 15.24
C ALA A 396 -23.67 -20.91 14.00
N LEU A 397 -22.39 -20.78 13.60
CA LEU A 397 -22.00 -19.96 12.45
C LEU A 397 -22.29 -20.65 11.12
N ALA A 398 -22.69 -19.87 10.13
CA ALA A 398 -22.73 -20.29 8.74
C ALA A 398 -21.30 -20.25 8.16
N ILE A 399 -20.67 -21.43 8.08
CA ILE A 399 -19.31 -21.59 7.55
C ILE A 399 -19.40 -22.12 6.11
N PRO A 400 -18.75 -21.46 5.12
CA PRO A 400 -18.78 -21.90 3.74
C PRO A 400 -18.11 -23.26 3.56
N ASN A 401 -18.66 -24.09 2.66
CA ASN A 401 -18.08 -25.38 2.32
C ASN A 401 -16.90 -25.20 1.34
N PHE A 402 -15.84 -26.00 1.52
CA PHE A 402 -14.62 -25.94 0.69
C PHE A 402 -14.90 -26.05 -0.81
N GLU A 403 -15.71 -27.03 -1.24
CA GLU A 403 -15.98 -27.26 -2.67
C GLU A 403 -16.76 -26.11 -3.29
N ASN A 404 -17.65 -25.47 -2.52
CA ASN A 404 -18.35 -24.27 -2.97
C ASN A 404 -17.39 -23.07 -3.11
N LEU A 405 -16.45 -22.88 -2.19
CA LEU A 405 -15.43 -21.84 -2.30
C LEU A 405 -14.57 -22.05 -3.55
N ARG A 406 -14.08 -23.28 -3.74
CA ARG A 406 -13.28 -23.63 -4.91
C ARG A 406 -14.07 -23.46 -6.21
N ARG A 407 -15.31 -23.95 -6.29
CA ARG A 407 -16.15 -23.76 -7.49
C ARG A 407 -16.32 -22.28 -7.82
N ASN A 408 -16.69 -21.46 -6.83
CA ASN A 408 -16.90 -20.03 -7.03
C ASN A 408 -15.60 -19.32 -7.46
N TRP A 409 -14.44 -19.75 -6.97
CA TRP A 409 -13.14 -19.22 -7.39
C TRP A 409 -12.80 -19.60 -8.84
N LEU A 410 -13.07 -20.86 -9.24
CA LEU A 410 -12.88 -21.30 -10.62
C LEU A 410 -13.78 -20.53 -11.60
N GLU A 411 -14.99 -20.13 -11.20
CA GLU A 411 -15.92 -19.33 -12.01
C GLU A 411 -15.46 -17.87 -12.24
N LEU A 412 -14.37 -17.42 -11.60
CA LEU A 412 -13.79 -16.09 -11.84
C LEU A 412 -12.87 -16.03 -13.07
N PHE A 413 -12.52 -17.17 -13.65
CA PHE A 413 -11.62 -17.34 -14.80
C PHE A 413 -12.38 -17.91 -15.99
#